data_AF-A0A2G2W058-F1
#
_entry.id   AF-A0A2G2W058-F1
#
_cell.length_a   1.000
_cell.length_b   1.000
_cell.length_c   1.000
_cell.angle_alpha   90.00
_cell.angle_beta   90.00
_cell.angle_gamma   90.00
#
_symmetry.space_group_name_H-M   'P 1'
#
loop_
_entity.id
_entity.type
_entity.pdbx_description
1 polymer ?
#
loop_
_entity_poly.entity_id
_entity_poly.type
_entity_poly.pdbx_seq_one_letter_code
_entity_poly.pdbx_strand_id
1 'polypeptide(L)'
;MDRLFKPDLEELKLCFIRGQKSSATFKLTNLMHTMSVAVGLSTTKASVFSFSHSFTIIPPLSTASFTLFLTSSCDQPPLSTPLDTVMVKSSMLPTGKASQDDLRRLFSRSGRHVFKDAKIPISLVGPQVVEFLLSTKTLLDVSLLLPKALSLSDACQLDSLLKSAAKNGNSHCISALIEAGANVNRRDSDGGSVMSLAVKSGNLDSVQVLIESGSTIDSSADKFLHYAAAMDRVDLMKILFLGYADIDLNSIDSQGRTALHIAAIHGHVEVLQFLVTIGSDSDISDSQGWTALHFAAHQGHVESVDFLLNHSNMTKYAQTKQGKTAYELATDKGHSRLYDHLQLGDTLHRAARKGEVADIKKCIAEGANLNGKDQNGWTPLHRAVFKGKIEAVKVLVKHGAKLDVVDYCGYMALHLALEAGQKDLATYLVAQGAKINLKSFKTKEAVSCDLDNHHSHLHTYNFVY
;
A
#
# COMPACT_ATOMS: atom_id res chain seq x y z
N MET A 1 -3.48 62.78 8.36
CA MET A 1 -2.50 61.66 8.30
C MET A 1 -3.07 60.54 9.12
N ASP A 2 -3.47 59.44 8.49
CA ASP A 2 -4.19 58.38 9.20
C ASP A 2 -3.25 57.38 9.88
N ARG A 3 -1.93 57.47 9.63
CA ARG A 3 -0.89 56.64 10.24
C ARG A 3 0.38 57.46 10.50
N LEU A 4 0.90 57.41 11.73
CA LEU A 4 2.15 58.08 12.10
C LEU A 4 3.39 57.21 11.80
N PHE A 5 3.20 55.89 11.70
CA PHE A 5 4.24 54.92 11.36
C PHE A 5 3.93 54.10 10.12
N LYS A 6 5.00 53.68 9.44
CA LYS A 6 4.98 52.63 8.40
C LYS A 6 5.85 51.45 8.84
N PRO A 7 5.30 50.23 8.97
CA PRO A 7 6.10 49.02 9.14
C PRO A 7 6.83 48.66 7.85
N ASP A 8 7.99 48.01 7.97
CA ASP A 8 8.77 47.50 6.83
C ASP A 8 8.22 46.20 6.23
N LEU A 9 7.31 45.54 6.94
CA LEU A 9 6.68 44.29 6.54
C LEU A 9 5.16 44.29 6.79
N GLU A 10 4.44 43.53 5.96
CA GLU A 10 3.00 43.33 6.10
C GLU A 10 2.67 42.17 7.06
N GLU A 11 3.55 41.18 7.17
CA GLU A 11 3.39 39.99 8.01
C GLU A 11 4.72 39.60 8.66
N LEU A 12 4.69 39.34 9.96
CA LEU A 12 5.85 38.97 10.75
C LEU A 12 6.01 37.44 10.78
N LYS A 13 7.01 36.93 10.06
CA LYS A 13 7.34 35.50 10.04
C LYS A 13 8.30 35.15 11.17
N LEU A 14 7.87 34.27 12.07
CA LEU A 14 8.65 33.84 13.23
C LEU A 14 9.00 32.36 13.08
N CYS A 15 10.29 32.07 12.89
CA CYS A 15 10.78 30.69 12.74
C CYS A 15 10.69 29.96 14.09
N PHE A 16 9.87 28.91 14.17
CA PHE A 16 9.67 28.14 15.39
C PHE A 16 10.65 26.99 15.48
N ILE A 17 11.37 26.94 16.60
CA ILE A 17 12.28 25.83 16.95
C ILE A 17 11.94 25.34 18.36
N ARG A 18 11.59 24.06 18.47
CA ARG A 18 11.22 23.34 19.68
C ARG A 18 12.32 23.49 20.72
N GLY A 19 11.91 23.87 21.94
CA GLY A 19 12.83 24.05 23.06
C GLY A 19 13.75 25.28 22.96
N GLN A 20 13.70 26.07 21.88
CA GLN A 20 14.54 27.25 21.70
C GLN A 20 13.73 28.56 21.69
N LYS A 21 14.40 29.65 22.08
CA LYS A 21 13.80 30.99 22.04
C LYS A 21 13.74 31.46 20.58
N SER A 22 12.54 31.39 20.02
CA SER A 22 12.25 31.86 18.67
C SER A 22 12.04 33.37 18.69
N SER A 23 12.59 34.10 17.72
CA SER A 23 12.45 35.55 17.63
C SER A 23 12.37 36.04 16.19
N ALA A 24 11.72 37.18 15.99
CA ALA A 24 11.62 37.85 14.70
C ALA A 24 11.81 39.35 14.87
N THR A 25 12.46 39.98 13.89
CA THR A 25 12.73 41.43 13.91
C THR A 25 11.95 42.14 12.81
N PHE A 26 11.49 43.34 13.10
CA PHE A 26 10.82 44.23 12.14
C PHE A 26 11.15 45.68 12.46
N LYS A 27 10.91 46.58 11.52
CA LYS A 27 11.22 48.00 11.66
C LYS A 27 9.99 48.86 11.51
N LEU A 28 9.95 49.95 12.27
CA LEU A 28 8.93 50.99 12.16
C LEU A 28 9.60 52.31 11.81
N THR A 29 9.08 52.97 10.77
CA THR A 29 9.58 54.26 10.30
C THR A 29 8.60 55.37 10.66
N ASN A 30 9.08 56.39 11.37
CA ASN A 30 8.29 57.58 11.67
C ASN A 30 8.09 58.40 10.40
N LEU A 31 6.84 58.69 10.04
CA LEU A 31 6.49 59.45 8.83
C LEU A 31 6.45 60.97 9.07
N MET A 32 6.59 61.42 10.32
CA MET A 32 6.56 62.84 10.66
C MET A 32 7.91 63.49 10.34
N HIS A 33 7.86 64.61 9.62
CA HIS A 33 9.06 65.39 9.25
C HIS A 33 9.62 66.24 10.39
N THR A 34 8.77 66.65 11.34
CA THR A 34 9.12 67.67 12.35
C THR A 34 8.96 67.21 13.79
N MET A 35 8.36 66.04 14.04
CA MET A 35 8.01 65.59 15.38
C MET A 35 8.47 64.17 15.67
N SER A 36 8.98 63.95 16.89
CA SER A 36 9.18 62.61 17.43
C SER A 36 7.84 62.00 17.79
N VAL A 37 7.71 60.69 17.59
CA VAL A 37 6.48 59.95 17.87
C VAL A 37 6.77 58.84 18.87
N ALA A 38 5.96 58.75 19.92
CA ALA A 38 5.97 57.61 20.83
C ALA A 38 5.34 56.41 20.14
N VAL A 39 5.95 55.24 20.26
CA VAL A 39 5.36 53.97 19.83
C VAL A 39 5.17 53.05 21.02
N GLY A 40 4.02 52.36 21.04
CA GLY A 40 3.66 51.34 22.00
C GLY A 40 3.23 50.07 21.28
N LEU A 41 3.89 48.96 21.61
CA LEU A 41 3.64 47.64 21.03
C LEU A 41 2.89 46.75 22.01
N SER A 42 1.90 46.03 21.49
CA SER A 42 1.17 44.99 22.23
C SER A 42 0.81 43.84 21.29
N THR A 43 0.66 42.63 21.81
CA THR A 43 0.19 41.47 21.03
C THR A 43 -1.22 41.08 21.44
N THR A 44 -1.91 40.32 20.59
CA THR A 44 -3.21 39.69 20.91
C THR A 44 -3.12 38.73 22.10
N LYS A 45 -2.02 37.96 22.19
CA LYS A 45 -1.71 37.07 23.31
C LYS A 45 -0.40 37.47 23.98
N ALA A 46 -0.51 38.34 24.98
CA ALA A 46 0.64 38.80 25.76
C ALA A 46 1.29 37.69 26.63
N SER A 47 0.61 36.56 26.84
CA SER A 47 1.17 35.38 27.53
C SER A 47 2.19 34.61 26.69
N VAL A 48 2.07 34.68 25.35
CA VAL A 48 2.85 33.86 24.40
C VAL A 48 3.99 34.66 23.74
N PHE A 49 3.85 35.98 23.67
CA PHE A 49 4.79 36.85 22.95
C PHE A 49 5.26 38.01 23.82
N SER A 50 6.55 38.33 23.75
CA SER A 50 7.16 39.49 24.42
C SER A 50 8.06 40.29 23.48
N PHE A 51 8.31 41.55 23.83
CA PHE A 51 9.22 42.42 23.08
C PHE A 51 10.48 42.71 23.91
N SER A 52 11.61 42.96 23.24
CA SER A 52 12.82 43.51 23.89
C SER A 52 12.51 44.83 24.62
N HIS A 53 11.76 45.70 23.95
CA HIS A 53 11.25 46.96 24.49
C HIS A 53 9.88 47.25 23.86
N SER A 54 8.85 47.39 24.70
CA SER A 54 7.48 47.63 24.23
C SER A 54 7.17 49.10 23.95
N PHE A 55 8.02 50.02 24.43
CA PHE A 55 7.82 51.46 24.29
C PHE A 55 9.12 52.16 23.88
N THR A 56 9.05 53.03 22.88
CA THR A 56 10.20 53.78 22.38
C THR A 56 9.75 55.10 21.76
N ILE A 57 10.65 56.08 21.70
CA ILE A 57 10.44 57.33 20.98
C ILE A 57 11.25 57.26 19.70
N ILE A 58 10.60 57.47 18.56
CA ILE A 58 11.26 57.44 17.25
C ILE A 58 11.36 58.90 16.74
N PRO A 59 12.58 59.41 16.49
CA PRO A 59 12.77 60.77 15.98
C PRO A 59 12.13 60.98 14.59
N PRO A 60 12.00 62.23 14.11
CA PRO A 60 11.46 62.52 12.78
C PRO A 60 12.20 61.77 11.68
N LEU A 61 11.47 61.21 10.72
CA LEU A 61 11.98 60.45 9.56
C LEU A 61 12.95 59.30 9.90
N SER A 62 12.99 58.86 11.16
CA SER A 62 13.90 57.83 11.64
C SER A 62 13.21 56.48 11.72
N THR A 63 14.01 55.42 11.73
CA THR A 63 13.55 54.04 11.80
C THR A 63 14.08 53.38 13.07
N ALA A 64 13.23 52.63 13.77
CA ALA A 64 13.65 51.81 14.91
C ALA A 64 13.32 50.33 14.66
N SER A 65 14.21 49.45 15.12
CA SER A 65 14.05 48.00 15.03
C SER A 65 13.44 47.45 16.32
N PHE A 66 12.53 46.51 16.19
CA PHE A 66 11.87 45.81 17.29
C PHE A 66 12.03 44.31 17.13
N THR A 67 12.27 43.61 18.24
CA THR A 67 12.36 42.15 18.26
C THR A 67 11.21 41.58 19.08
N LEU A 68 10.42 40.72 18.44
CA LEU A 68 9.40 39.89 19.08
C LEU A 68 10.03 38.54 19.46
N PHE A 69 9.78 38.10 20.68
CA PHE A 69 10.20 36.80 21.21
C PHE A 69 8.99 35.95 21.56
N LEU A 70 9.13 34.64 21.38
CA LEU A 70 8.25 33.66 22.02
C LEU A 70 8.65 33.52 23.49
N THR A 71 7.74 33.78 24.43
CA THR A 71 8.04 33.88 25.87
C THR A 71 8.47 32.57 26.51
N SER A 72 7.91 31.44 26.06
CA SER A 72 8.16 30.11 26.63
C SER A 72 8.78 29.19 25.58
N SER A 73 9.78 28.40 25.99
CA SER A 73 10.25 27.24 25.23
C SER A 73 9.13 26.20 25.21
N CYS A 74 8.26 26.28 24.22
CA CYS A 74 7.14 25.37 24.08
C CYS A 74 7.55 24.16 23.24
N ASP A 75 7.05 22.99 23.61
CA ASP A 75 7.26 21.77 22.83
C ASP A 75 6.38 21.73 21.56
N GLN A 76 5.33 22.54 21.53
CA GLN A 76 4.38 22.66 20.42
C GLN A 76 4.28 24.12 19.94
N PRO A 77 4.10 24.36 18.64
CA PRO A 77 3.91 25.70 18.13
C PRO A 77 2.54 26.25 18.59
N PRO A 78 2.48 27.44 19.21
CA PRO A 78 1.22 28.04 19.67
C PRO A 78 0.47 28.67 18.49
N LEU A 79 -0.07 27.83 17.61
CA LEU A 79 -0.86 28.26 16.45
C LEU A 79 -2.22 28.82 16.89
N SER A 80 -2.73 29.78 16.13
CA SER A 80 -4.00 30.44 16.40
C SER A 80 -4.74 30.79 15.11
N THR A 81 -6.06 30.58 15.16
CA THR A 81 -7.00 30.97 14.10
C THR A 81 -8.12 31.79 14.73
N PRO A 82 -8.24 33.10 14.42
CA PRO A 82 -7.41 33.89 13.52
C PRO A 82 -5.98 34.12 14.05
N LEU A 83 -5.05 34.49 13.15
CA LEU A 83 -3.65 34.72 13.47
C LEU A 83 -3.47 35.78 14.57
N ASP A 84 -2.51 35.52 15.45
CA ASP A 84 -2.08 36.50 16.44
C ASP A 84 -1.47 37.73 15.74
N THR A 85 -1.64 38.93 16.31
CA THR A 85 -1.19 40.18 15.68
C THR A 85 -0.42 41.06 16.64
N VAL A 86 0.60 41.75 16.12
CA VAL A 86 1.22 42.90 16.76
C VAL A 86 0.38 44.13 16.47
N MET A 87 -0.14 44.74 17.53
CA MET A 87 -0.85 46.01 17.52
C MET A 87 0.16 47.14 17.75
N VAL A 88 0.36 47.98 16.74
CA VAL A 88 1.20 49.17 16.81
C VAL A 88 0.32 50.37 17.17
N LYS A 89 0.58 50.96 18.34
CA LYS A 89 -0.05 52.19 18.78
C LYS A 89 0.96 53.32 18.75
N SER A 90 0.50 54.53 18.45
CA SER A 90 1.36 55.70 18.39
C SER A 90 0.73 56.92 19.05
N SER A 91 1.56 57.85 19.48
CA SER A 91 1.13 59.16 19.98
C SER A 91 2.19 60.19 19.65
N MET A 92 1.77 61.36 19.20
CA MET A 92 2.68 62.48 18.98
C MET A 92 3.28 62.94 20.31
N LEU A 93 4.57 63.26 20.32
CA LEU A 93 5.29 63.81 21.48
C LEU A 93 5.82 65.21 21.14
N PRO A 94 5.09 66.28 21.49
CA PRO A 94 5.51 67.65 21.20
C PRO A 94 6.86 68.03 21.80
N THR A 95 7.19 67.50 22.98
CA THR A 95 8.45 67.77 23.70
C THR A 95 9.62 66.89 23.23
N GLY A 96 9.35 65.86 22.42
CA GLY A 96 10.34 64.88 21.97
C GLY A 96 10.97 64.02 23.08
N LYS A 97 10.58 64.19 24.35
CA LYS A 97 11.15 63.52 25.52
C LYS A 97 10.03 63.03 26.44
N ALA A 98 10.12 61.77 26.88
CA ALA A 98 9.26 61.16 27.88
C ALA A 98 10.01 60.02 28.59
N SER A 99 9.75 59.81 29.88
CA SER A 99 10.30 58.64 30.59
C SER A 99 9.57 57.36 30.19
N GLN A 100 10.15 56.20 30.48
CA GLN A 100 9.49 54.90 30.23
C GLN A 100 8.17 54.76 30.99
N ASP A 101 8.06 55.33 32.20
CA ASP A 101 6.83 55.29 32.99
C ASP A 101 5.75 56.22 32.42
N ASP A 102 6.14 57.36 31.84
CA ASP A 102 5.22 58.24 31.12
C ASP A 102 4.66 57.54 29.88
N LEU A 103 5.51 56.85 29.13
CA LEU A 103 5.09 56.07 27.95
C LEU A 103 4.14 54.92 28.34
N ARG A 104 4.44 54.19 29.43
CA ARG A 104 3.55 53.15 29.96
C ARG A 104 2.18 53.71 30.33
N ARG A 105 2.13 54.85 31.02
CA ARG A 105 0.87 55.52 31.39
C ARG A 105 0.11 56.03 30.16
N LEU A 106 0.82 56.52 29.15
CA LEU A 106 0.24 57.02 27.90
C LEU A 106 -0.47 55.90 27.13
N PHE A 107 0.14 54.72 27.03
CA PHE A 107 -0.41 53.60 26.26
C PHE A 107 -1.32 52.66 27.07
N SER A 108 -1.39 52.78 28.40
CA SER A 108 -2.29 52.00 29.25
C SER A 108 -3.74 52.48 29.19
N ARG A 109 -3.96 53.76 28.86
CA ARG A 109 -5.29 54.35 28.70
C ARG A 109 -5.59 54.59 27.23
N SER A 110 -6.75 54.12 26.78
CA SER A 110 -7.29 54.46 25.46
C SER A 110 -7.69 55.94 25.47
N GLY A 111 -6.86 56.82 24.89
CA GLY A 111 -7.11 58.26 24.80
C GLY A 111 -7.22 58.75 23.36
N ARG A 112 -7.80 59.94 23.15
CA ARG A 112 -7.95 60.59 21.83
C ARG A 112 -6.62 60.87 21.12
N HIS A 113 -5.51 60.81 21.85
CA HIS A 113 -4.16 61.08 21.35
C HIS A 113 -3.38 59.81 20.97
N VAL A 114 -3.97 58.62 21.17
CA VAL A 114 -3.36 57.33 20.84
C VAL A 114 -3.98 56.77 19.57
N PHE A 115 -3.19 56.70 18.51
CA PHE A 115 -3.59 56.18 17.20
C PHE A 115 -3.27 54.68 17.11
N LYS A 116 -4.08 53.94 16.33
CA LYS A 116 -3.85 52.52 16.02
C LYS A 116 -3.33 52.43 14.59
N ASP A 117 -2.02 52.58 14.42
CA ASP A 117 -1.40 52.77 13.12
C ASP A 117 -1.33 51.49 12.27
N ALA A 118 -1.06 50.34 12.89
CA ALA A 118 -0.89 49.09 12.17
C ALA A 118 -1.29 47.87 13.00
N LYS A 119 -1.77 46.84 12.29
CA LYS A 119 -1.91 45.47 12.78
C LYS A 119 -1.04 44.59 11.90
N ILE A 120 -0.02 43.97 12.49
CA ILE A 120 0.92 43.11 11.77
C ILE A 120 0.63 41.66 12.20
N PRO A 121 0.09 40.79 11.33
CA PRO A 121 -0.10 39.38 11.65
C PRO A 121 1.22 38.68 11.95
N ILE A 122 1.18 37.72 12.86
CA ILE A 122 2.31 36.88 13.26
C ILE A 122 2.05 35.49 12.69
N SER A 123 2.96 35.03 11.83
CA SER A 123 2.91 33.68 11.27
C SER A 123 4.09 32.86 11.75
N LEU A 124 3.80 31.73 12.38
CA LEU A 124 4.82 30.74 12.75
C LEU A 124 5.22 29.96 11.50
N VAL A 125 6.52 29.88 11.24
CA VAL A 125 7.07 29.24 10.06
C VAL A 125 8.17 28.25 10.41
N GLY A 126 8.47 27.33 9.49
CA GLY A 126 9.54 26.34 9.65
C GLY A 126 9.03 24.89 9.70
N PRO A 127 9.95 23.92 9.55
CA PRO A 127 9.62 22.51 9.35
C PRO A 127 8.85 21.91 10.53
N GLN A 128 9.13 22.32 11.76
CA GLN A 128 8.45 21.80 12.94
C GLN A 128 7.01 22.30 13.08
N VAL A 129 6.70 23.47 12.53
CA VAL A 129 5.32 23.94 12.42
C VAL A 129 4.56 23.05 11.44
N VAL A 130 5.19 22.71 10.31
CA VAL A 130 4.61 21.81 9.32
C VAL A 130 4.43 20.41 9.91
N GLU A 131 5.44 19.84 10.59
CA GLU A 131 5.31 18.54 11.28
C GLU A 131 4.17 18.53 12.30
N PHE A 132 4.00 19.61 13.06
CA PHE A 132 2.86 19.74 13.97
C PHE A 132 1.54 19.75 13.19
N LEU A 133 1.43 20.54 12.12
CA LEU A 133 0.26 20.57 11.24
C LEU A 133 -0.04 19.20 10.61
N LEU A 134 1.01 18.42 10.26
CA LEU A 134 0.89 17.05 9.76
C LEU A 134 0.38 16.07 10.81
N SER A 135 0.62 16.34 12.10
CA SER A 135 0.14 15.52 13.21
C SER A 135 -1.29 15.86 13.65
N THR A 136 -1.77 17.06 13.33
CA THR A 136 -3.12 17.52 13.68
C THR A 136 -4.13 17.14 12.60
N LYS A 137 -5.34 16.72 13.00
CA LYS A 137 -6.41 16.28 12.08
C LYS A 137 -7.34 17.41 11.60
N THR A 138 -7.11 18.67 11.95
CA THR A 138 -8.01 19.78 11.60
C THR A 138 -7.72 20.34 10.21
N LEU A 139 -8.57 20.01 9.24
CA LEU A 139 -8.43 20.38 7.82
C LEU A 139 -8.39 21.90 7.57
N LEU A 140 -9.14 22.69 8.36
CA LEU A 140 -9.25 24.13 8.15
C LEU A 140 -7.93 24.87 8.42
N ASP A 141 -7.22 24.48 9.48
CA ASP A 141 -5.98 25.14 9.91
C ASP A 141 -4.83 24.85 8.95
N VAL A 142 -4.78 23.63 8.42
CA VAL A 142 -3.76 23.19 7.47
C VAL A 142 -3.81 24.02 6.19
N SER A 143 -4.98 24.20 5.58
CA SER A 143 -5.09 24.95 4.31
C SER A 143 -4.63 26.41 4.41
N LEU A 144 -4.88 27.09 5.54
CA LEU A 144 -4.54 28.49 5.74
C LEU A 144 -3.09 28.68 6.21
N LEU A 145 -2.61 27.81 7.09
CA LEU A 145 -1.33 27.98 7.78
C LEU A 145 -0.17 27.30 7.04
N LEU A 146 -0.43 26.22 6.29
CA LEU A 146 0.61 25.45 5.61
C LEU A 146 1.39 26.26 4.56
N PRO A 147 0.75 27.02 3.63
CA PRO A 147 1.49 27.83 2.67
C PRO A 147 2.40 28.86 3.34
N LYS A 148 1.96 29.39 4.49
CA LYS A 148 2.74 30.35 5.29
C LYS A 148 3.92 29.66 5.97
N ALA A 149 3.67 28.50 6.56
CA ALA A 149 4.66 27.70 7.26
C ALA A 149 5.81 27.24 6.35
N LEU A 150 5.50 26.95 5.08
CA LEU A 150 6.45 26.53 4.03
C LEU A 150 7.28 27.67 3.43
N SER A 151 6.94 28.92 3.71
CA SER A 151 7.53 30.07 3.00
C SER A 151 9.03 30.31 3.24
N LEU A 152 9.65 29.62 4.20
CA LEU A 152 11.10 29.64 4.47
C LEU A 152 11.76 28.26 4.32
N SER A 153 11.04 27.26 3.81
CA SER A 153 11.56 25.90 3.69
C SER A 153 12.47 25.76 2.47
N ASP A 154 13.61 25.09 2.66
CA ASP A 154 14.49 24.68 1.56
C ASP A 154 13.95 23.42 0.86
N ALA A 155 14.48 23.12 -0.33
CA ALA A 155 14.04 21.97 -1.13
C ALA A 155 14.21 20.62 -0.39
N CYS A 156 15.28 20.47 0.41
CA CYS A 156 15.49 19.24 1.19
C CYS A 156 14.46 19.07 2.32
N GLN A 157 14.05 20.17 2.96
CA GLN A 157 13.02 20.17 3.98
C GLN A 157 11.67 19.83 3.36
N LEU A 158 11.34 20.40 2.20
CA LEU A 158 10.10 20.07 1.48
C LEU A 158 10.00 18.57 1.18
N ASP A 159 11.08 17.95 0.71
CA ASP A 159 11.11 16.52 0.42
C ASP A 159 10.93 15.66 1.68
N SER A 160 11.56 16.06 2.79
CA SER A 160 11.42 15.37 4.09
C SER A 160 9.98 15.48 4.62
N LEU A 161 9.38 16.67 4.52
CA LEU A 161 8.00 16.92 4.92
C LEU A 161 7.02 16.15 4.05
N LEU A 162 7.28 16.05 2.73
CA LEU A 162 6.46 15.28 1.80
C LEU A 162 6.44 13.79 2.19
N LYS A 163 7.60 13.22 2.54
CA LYS A 163 7.69 11.85 3.06
C LYS A 163 6.90 11.66 4.35
N SER A 164 6.99 12.60 5.28
CA SER A 164 6.22 12.57 6.53
C SER A 164 4.71 12.64 6.27
N ALA A 165 4.27 13.51 5.35
CA ALA A 165 2.89 13.64 4.93
C ALA A 165 2.34 12.35 4.29
N ALA A 166 3.12 11.73 3.39
CA ALA A 166 2.81 10.45 2.77
C ALA A 166 2.70 9.32 3.78
N LYS A 167 3.63 9.23 4.73
CA LYS A 167 3.61 8.22 5.81
C LYS A 167 2.37 8.35 6.69
N ASN A 168 1.90 9.58 6.93
CA ASN A 168 0.69 9.84 7.71
C ASN A 168 -0.61 9.75 6.88
N GLY A 169 -0.51 9.55 5.55
CA GLY A 169 -1.67 9.50 4.65
C GLY A 169 -2.44 10.81 4.55
N ASN A 170 -1.77 11.95 4.67
CA ASN A 170 -2.41 13.27 4.60
C ASN A 170 -2.34 13.85 3.18
N SER A 171 -3.33 13.50 2.35
CA SER A 171 -3.42 13.89 0.94
C SER A 171 -3.37 15.40 0.69
N HIS A 172 -3.99 16.20 1.57
CA HIS A 172 -4.02 17.66 1.46
C HIS A 172 -2.62 18.26 1.62
N CYS A 173 -1.88 17.79 2.62
CA CYS A 173 -0.51 18.23 2.83
C CYS A 173 0.42 17.77 1.71
N ILE A 174 0.20 16.56 1.16
CA ILE A 174 0.92 16.08 -0.02
C ILE A 174 0.71 17.05 -1.20
N SER A 175 -0.54 17.39 -1.54
CA SER A 175 -0.85 18.34 -2.63
C SER A 175 -0.14 19.68 -2.42
N ALA A 176 -0.28 20.27 -1.22
CA ALA A 176 0.31 21.57 -0.92
C ALA A 176 1.86 21.55 -0.93
N LEU A 177 2.49 20.45 -0.51
CA LEU A 177 3.95 20.31 -0.56
C LEU A 177 4.45 20.15 -1.99
N ILE A 178 3.73 19.42 -2.84
CA ILE A 178 4.03 19.29 -4.27
C ILE A 178 3.87 20.64 -4.98
N GLU A 179 2.80 21.37 -4.71
CA GLU A 179 2.58 22.74 -5.21
C GLU A 179 3.68 23.70 -4.75
N ALA A 180 4.23 23.51 -3.55
CA ALA A 180 5.37 24.27 -3.03
C ALA A 180 6.72 23.86 -3.66
N GLY A 181 6.74 22.84 -4.53
CA GLY A 181 7.93 22.40 -5.27
C GLY A 181 8.67 21.21 -4.66
N ALA A 182 8.06 20.45 -3.74
CA ALA A 182 8.65 19.20 -3.25
C ALA A 182 8.81 18.17 -4.38
N ASN A 183 9.93 17.46 -4.39
CA ASN A 183 10.22 16.44 -5.40
C ASN A 183 9.58 15.10 -5.03
N VAL A 184 8.50 14.76 -5.73
CA VAL A 184 7.75 13.50 -5.60
C VAL A 184 8.60 12.24 -5.81
N ASN A 185 9.65 12.31 -6.65
CA ASN A 185 10.43 11.15 -7.06
C ASN A 185 11.73 10.98 -6.26
N ARG A 186 11.95 11.80 -5.22
CA ARG A 186 13.14 11.67 -4.38
C ARG A 186 13.02 10.49 -3.43
N ARG A 187 13.97 9.56 -3.54
CA ARG A 187 14.07 8.38 -2.68
C ARG A 187 14.74 8.67 -1.34
N ASP A 188 14.49 7.83 -0.34
CA ASP A 188 15.23 7.83 0.92
C ASP A 188 16.51 6.97 0.85
N SER A 189 17.22 6.89 1.97
CA SER A 189 18.44 6.09 2.11
C SER A 189 18.20 4.58 1.98
N ASP A 190 16.96 4.13 2.23
CA ASP A 190 16.54 2.74 2.13
C ASP A 190 16.00 2.41 0.73
N GLY A 191 15.99 3.39 -0.18
CA GLY A 191 15.49 3.28 -1.55
C GLY A 191 13.98 3.43 -1.69
N GLY A 192 13.26 3.74 -0.61
CA GLY A 192 11.81 3.94 -0.59
C GLY A 192 11.38 5.24 -1.25
N SER A 193 10.36 5.17 -2.12
CA SER A 193 9.71 6.34 -2.72
C SER A 193 8.65 6.95 -1.79
N VAL A 194 8.28 8.22 -2.04
CA VAL A 194 7.11 8.86 -1.40
C VAL A 194 5.83 8.04 -1.66
N MET A 195 5.69 7.49 -2.87
CA MET A 195 4.58 6.60 -3.23
C MET A 195 4.53 5.36 -2.33
N SER A 196 5.67 4.73 -2.04
CA SER A 196 5.71 3.53 -1.19
C SER A 196 5.20 3.82 0.23
N LEU A 197 5.52 5.00 0.76
CA LEU A 197 5.04 5.47 2.06
C LEU A 197 3.53 5.74 2.04
N ALA A 198 3.02 6.34 0.96
CA ALA A 198 1.59 6.58 0.79
C ALA A 198 0.81 5.26 0.68
N VAL A 199 1.29 4.29 -0.11
CA VAL A 199 0.69 2.95 -0.22
C VAL A 199 0.70 2.26 1.14
N LYS A 200 1.81 2.30 1.88
CA LYS A 200 1.92 1.73 3.23
C LYS A 200 0.98 2.41 4.25
N SER A 201 0.62 3.67 4.05
CA SER A 201 -0.40 4.35 4.87
C SER A 201 -1.82 3.87 4.59
N GLY A 202 -2.08 3.27 3.41
CA GLY A 202 -3.39 2.80 2.98
C GLY A 202 -4.39 3.90 2.61
N ASN A 203 -3.95 5.16 2.50
CA ASN A 203 -4.79 6.29 2.14
C ASN A 203 -4.87 6.43 0.60
N LEU A 204 -6.05 6.14 0.03
CA LEU A 204 -6.27 6.16 -1.42
C LEU A 204 -6.06 7.56 -2.02
N ASP A 205 -6.58 8.59 -1.36
CA ASP A 205 -6.46 9.98 -1.85
C ASP A 205 -4.99 10.40 -1.98
N SER A 206 -4.14 9.99 -1.03
CA SER A 206 -2.71 10.26 -1.04
C SER A 206 -2.02 9.59 -2.22
N VAL A 207 -2.38 8.34 -2.51
CA VAL A 207 -1.87 7.61 -3.69
C VAL A 207 -2.36 8.26 -4.97
N GLN A 208 -3.62 8.65 -5.04
CA GLN A 208 -4.19 9.29 -6.22
C GLN A 208 -3.54 10.64 -6.52
N VAL A 209 -3.35 11.51 -5.52
CA VAL A 209 -2.63 12.78 -5.67
C VAL A 209 -1.22 12.56 -6.22
N LEU A 210 -0.51 11.52 -5.75
CA LEU A 210 0.82 11.20 -6.24
C LEU A 210 0.84 10.66 -7.68
N ILE A 211 -0.16 9.86 -8.07
CA ILE A 211 -0.35 9.40 -9.46
C ILE A 211 -0.58 10.60 -10.38
N GLU A 212 -1.51 11.49 -10.02
CA GLU A 212 -1.83 12.70 -10.79
C GLU A 212 -0.64 13.67 -10.87
N SER A 213 0.24 13.66 -9.86
CA SER A 213 1.46 14.46 -9.82
C SER A 213 2.63 13.86 -10.64
N GLY A 214 2.42 12.74 -11.34
CA GLY A 214 3.46 12.12 -12.18
C GLY A 214 4.53 11.38 -11.39
N SER A 215 4.19 10.80 -10.23
CA SER A 215 5.11 9.96 -9.47
C SER A 215 5.53 8.73 -10.28
N THR A 216 6.81 8.42 -10.29
CA THR A 216 7.34 7.21 -10.94
C THR A 216 7.30 6.02 -9.99
N ILE A 217 6.95 4.84 -10.51
CA ILE A 217 6.96 3.59 -9.76
C ILE A 217 8.22 2.76 -10.06
N ASP A 218 8.66 1.99 -9.07
CA ASP A 218 9.64 0.93 -9.25
C ASP A 218 9.21 -0.29 -8.43
N SER A 219 8.59 -1.26 -9.10
CA SER A 219 8.10 -2.48 -8.47
C SER A 219 9.20 -3.28 -7.76
N SER A 220 10.47 -3.13 -8.16
CA SER A 220 11.59 -3.85 -7.54
C SER A 220 11.96 -3.28 -6.16
N ALA A 221 11.88 -1.95 -6.00
CA ALA A 221 12.23 -1.27 -4.76
C ALA A 221 11.03 -1.12 -3.82
N ASP A 222 9.89 -0.70 -4.35
CA ASP A 222 8.80 -0.12 -3.56
C ASP A 222 7.78 -1.13 -3.04
N LYS A 223 7.73 -2.35 -3.59
CA LYS A 223 6.91 -3.48 -3.09
C LYS A 223 5.44 -3.12 -2.83
N PHE A 224 4.88 -2.26 -3.70
CA PHE A 224 3.54 -1.71 -3.52
C PHE A 224 2.47 -2.80 -3.37
N LEU A 225 2.55 -3.84 -4.22
CA LEU A 225 1.61 -4.96 -4.19
C LEU A 225 1.73 -5.77 -2.90
N HIS A 226 2.93 -5.91 -2.31
CA HIS A 226 3.10 -6.59 -1.02
C HIS A 226 2.43 -5.82 0.12
N TYR A 227 2.57 -4.49 0.14
CA TYR A 227 1.90 -3.66 1.15
C TYR A 227 0.38 -3.71 1.00
N ALA A 228 -0.13 -3.53 -0.23
CA ALA A 228 -1.56 -3.63 -0.50
C ALA A 228 -2.11 -5.02 -0.16
N ALA A 229 -1.35 -6.09 -0.45
CA ALA A 229 -1.71 -7.44 -0.11
C ALA A 229 -1.76 -7.68 1.39
N ALA A 230 -0.76 -7.21 2.15
CA ALA A 230 -0.75 -7.36 3.61
C ALA A 230 -1.94 -6.65 4.30
N MET A 231 -2.40 -5.55 3.71
CA MET A 231 -3.49 -4.72 4.25
C MET A 231 -4.89 -5.17 3.83
N ASP A 232 -5.02 -6.19 2.98
CA ASP A 232 -6.28 -6.63 2.36
C ASP A 232 -6.98 -5.52 1.55
N ARG A 233 -6.20 -4.78 0.74
CA ARG A 233 -6.69 -3.60 0.02
C ARG A 233 -6.67 -3.80 -1.49
N VAL A 234 -7.69 -4.52 -1.99
CA VAL A 234 -7.92 -4.71 -3.44
C VAL A 234 -8.21 -3.38 -4.15
N ASP A 235 -8.88 -2.44 -3.48
CA ASP A 235 -9.12 -1.09 -3.96
C ASP A 235 -7.81 -0.32 -4.24
N LEU A 236 -6.83 -0.43 -3.32
CA LEU A 236 -5.50 0.17 -3.48
C LEU A 236 -4.76 -0.45 -4.68
N MET A 237 -4.83 -1.77 -4.85
CA MET A 237 -4.27 -2.44 -6.02
C MET A 237 -4.91 -1.94 -7.33
N LYS A 238 -6.24 -1.82 -7.37
CA LYS A 238 -6.95 -1.32 -8.55
C LYS A 238 -6.52 0.09 -8.95
N ILE A 239 -6.37 1.01 -7.98
CA ILE A 239 -5.88 2.36 -8.27
C ILE A 239 -4.45 2.32 -8.84
N LEU A 240 -3.57 1.49 -8.28
CA LEU A 240 -2.20 1.34 -8.79
C LEU A 240 -2.20 0.82 -10.24
N PHE A 241 -2.97 -0.23 -10.56
CA PHE A 241 -3.06 -0.77 -11.92
C PHE A 241 -3.73 0.17 -12.93
N LEU A 242 -4.62 1.06 -12.47
CA LEU A 242 -5.20 2.10 -13.31
C LEU A 242 -4.19 3.24 -13.56
N GLY A 243 -3.37 3.57 -12.57
CA GLY A 243 -2.36 4.62 -12.66
C GLY A 243 -1.11 4.22 -13.45
N TYR A 244 -0.78 2.92 -13.49
CA TYR A 244 0.47 2.44 -14.06
C TYR A 244 0.31 1.13 -14.84
N ALA A 245 0.78 1.12 -16.09
CA ALA A 245 0.72 -0.05 -16.97
C ALA A 245 1.81 -1.10 -16.66
N ASP A 246 2.97 -0.67 -16.16
CA ASP A 246 4.18 -1.51 -16.08
C ASP A 246 4.38 -2.16 -14.69
N ILE A 247 3.31 -2.36 -13.92
CA ILE A 247 3.42 -3.00 -12.60
C ILE A 247 3.70 -4.50 -12.77
N ASP A 248 4.90 -4.92 -12.37
CA ASP A 248 5.25 -6.34 -12.25
C ASP A 248 4.48 -7.05 -11.12
N LEU A 249 3.50 -7.86 -11.51
CA LEU A 249 2.68 -8.73 -10.65
C LEU A 249 3.49 -9.73 -9.83
N ASN A 250 4.63 -10.16 -10.37
CA ASN A 250 5.46 -11.22 -9.83
C ASN A 250 6.72 -10.68 -9.15
N SER A 251 6.76 -9.36 -8.91
CA SER A 251 7.81 -8.73 -8.11
C SER A 251 7.99 -9.41 -6.76
N ILE A 252 9.24 -9.58 -6.36
CA ILE A 252 9.62 -10.32 -5.15
C ILE A 252 10.22 -9.40 -4.09
N ASP A 253 9.99 -9.74 -2.81
CA ASP A 253 10.66 -9.09 -1.70
C ASP A 253 12.05 -9.72 -1.42
N SER A 254 12.71 -9.27 -0.35
CA SER A 254 14.04 -9.76 0.04
C SER A 254 14.07 -11.24 0.44
N GLN A 255 12.92 -11.88 0.64
CA GLN A 255 12.80 -13.31 0.92
C GLN A 255 12.36 -14.10 -0.32
N GLY A 256 12.22 -13.46 -1.48
CA GLY A 256 11.73 -14.08 -2.71
C GLY A 256 10.20 -14.19 -2.77
N ARG A 257 9.46 -13.51 -1.88
CA ARG A 257 8.00 -13.65 -1.79
C ARG A 257 7.33 -12.65 -2.73
N THR A 258 6.31 -13.09 -3.45
CA THR A 258 5.41 -12.22 -4.24
C THR A 258 4.25 -11.70 -3.39
N ALA A 259 3.48 -10.75 -3.92
CA ALA A 259 2.24 -10.28 -3.27
C ALA A 259 1.24 -11.42 -3.00
N LEU A 260 1.19 -12.44 -3.86
CA LEU A 260 0.35 -13.63 -3.68
C LEU A 260 0.76 -14.44 -2.43
N HIS A 261 2.08 -14.55 -2.16
CA HIS A 261 2.57 -15.15 -0.92
C HIS A 261 2.13 -14.35 0.30
N ILE A 262 2.21 -13.02 0.24
CA ILE A 262 1.81 -12.15 1.35
C ILE A 262 0.31 -12.27 1.65
N ALA A 263 -0.53 -12.31 0.60
CA ALA A 263 -1.97 -12.54 0.75
C ALA A 263 -2.25 -13.92 1.37
N ALA A 264 -1.53 -14.97 0.92
CA ALA A 264 -1.65 -16.31 1.46
C ALA A 264 -1.20 -16.43 2.93
N ILE A 265 -0.17 -15.69 3.35
CA ILE A 265 0.28 -15.63 4.75
C ILE A 265 -0.82 -15.09 5.67
N HIS A 266 -1.55 -14.07 5.22
CA HIS A 266 -2.56 -13.39 6.03
C HIS A 266 -3.97 -13.97 5.86
N GLY A 267 -4.19 -14.82 4.86
CA GLY A 267 -5.51 -15.42 4.60
C GLY A 267 -6.45 -14.53 3.79
N HIS A 268 -5.90 -13.55 3.07
CA HIS A 268 -6.68 -12.54 2.34
C HIS A 268 -7.16 -13.06 0.99
N VAL A 269 -8.28 -13.78 1.01
CA VAL A 269 -8.85 -14.49 -0.16
C VAL A 269 -9.23 -13.53 -1.29
N GLU A 270 -9.78 -12.35 -0.98
CA GLU A 270 -10.17 -11.36 -1.99
C GLU A 270 -8.95 -10.86 -2.78
N VAL A 271 -7.83 -10.62 -2.10
CA VAL A 271 -6.56 -10.27 -2.73
C VAL A 271 -6.00 -11.43 -3.55
N LEU A 272 -6.03 -12.67 -3.02
CA LEU A 272 -5.62 -13.86 -3.79
C LEU A 272 -6.41 -13.98 -5.08
N GLN A 273 -7.74 -13.84 -5.00
CA GLN A 273 -8.63 -13.90 -6.14
C GLN A 273 -8.33 -12.79 -7.15
N PHE A 274 -8.15 -11.57 -6.68
CA PHE A 274 -7.83 -10.45 -7.55
C PHE A 274 -6.49 -10.66 -8.29
N LEU A 275 -5.42 -11.01 -7.58
CA LEU A 275 -4.09 -11.25 -8.14
C LEU A 275 -4.08 -12.40 -9.16
N VAL A 276 -4.71 -13.53 -8.85
CA VAL A 276 -4.81 -14.66 -9.80
C VAL A 276 -5.63 -14.28 -11.03
N THR A 277 -6.71 -13.52 -10.86
CA THR A 277 -7.57 -13.09 -11.98
C THR A 277 -6.82 -12.18 -12.96
N ILE A 278 -5.93 -11.31 -12.47
CA ILE A 278 -5.10 -10.44 -13.33
C ILE A 278 -3.84 -11.15 -13.87
N GLY A 279 -3.62 -12.43 -13.53
CA GLY A 279 -2.57 -13.26 -14.11
C GLY A 279 -1.29 -13.39 -13.27
N SER A 280 -1.33 -13.15 -11.96
CA SER A 280 -0.20 -13.47 -11.08
C SER A 280 0.12 -14.96 -11.12
N ASP A 281 1.41 -15.30 -11.11
CA ASP A 281 1.88 -16.68 -11.14
C ASP A 281 1.86 -17.30 -9.73
N SER A 282 1.02 -18.32 -9.55
CA SER A 282 0.87 -19.06 -8.29
C SER A 282 1.97 -20.09 -8.03
N ASP A 283 2.74 -20.45 -9.07
CA ASP A 283 3.77 -21.48 -9.00
C ASP A 283 5.13 -20.93 -8.53
N ILE A 284 5.27 -19.60 -8.43
CA ILE A 284 6.48 -18.97 -7.88
C ILE A 284 6.70 -19.46 -6.45
N SER A 285 7.94 -19.82 -6.16
CA SER A 285 8.40 -20.20 -4.83
C SER A 285 9.38 -19.18 -4.28
N ASP A 286 9.30 -18.92 -2.98
CA ASP A 286 10.22 -18.03 -2.28
C ASP A 286 11.65 -18.61 -2.16
N SER A 287 12.52 -17.89 -1.44
CA SER A 287 13.92 -18.31 -1.21
C SER A 287 14.06 -19.66 -0.47
N GLN A 288 13.02 -20.16 0.19
CA GLN A 288 12.98 -21.46 0.86
C GLN A 288 12.22 -22.52 0.05
N GLY A 289 11.80 -22.21 -1.17
CA GLY A 289 10.98 -23.09 -2.01
C GLY A 289 9.51 -23.12 -1.57
N TRP A 290 9.05 -22.16 -0.77
CA TRP A 290 7.65 -22.10 -0.33
C TRP A 290 6.82 -21.38 -1.39
N THR A 291 5.75 -22.03 -1.83
CA THR A 291 4.72 -21.42 -2.68
C THR A 291 3.64 -20.75 -1.82
N ALA A 292 2.73 -19.98 -2.44
CA ALA A 292 1.57 -19.41 -1.75
C ALA A 292 0.74 -20.48 -1.00
N LEU A 293 0.58 -21.67 -1.58
CA LEU A 293 -0.14 -22.78 -0.95
C LEU A 293 0.54 -23.27 0.33
N HIS A 294 1.88 -23.32 0.37
CA HIS A 294 2.61 -23.68 1.58
C HIS A 294 2.33 -22.70 2.71
N PHE A 295 2.34 -21.39 2.43
CA PHE A 295 2.03 -20.38 3.44
C PHE A 295 0.58 -20.47 3.92
N ALA A 296 -0.40 -20.59 3.03
CA ALA A 296 -1.80 -20.73 3.40
C ALA A 296 -2.02 -21.97 4.28
N ALA A 297 -1.41 -23.10 3.92
CA ALA A 297 -1.53 -24.35 4.66
C ALA A 297 -0.82 -24.30 6.02
N HIS A 298 0.38 -23.73 6.08
CA HIS A 298 1.13 -23.54 7.32
C HIS A 298 0.46 -22.58 8.31
N GLN A 299 -0.33 -21.62 7.82
CA GLN A 299 -1.07 -20.68 8.68
C GLN A 299 -2.50 -21.12 8.99
N GLY A 300 -2.99 -22.21 8.37
CA GLY A 300 -4.31 -22.76 8.64
C GLY A 300 -5.47 -22.09 7.90
N HIS A 301 -5.19 -21.35 6.83
CA HIS A 301 -6.20 -20.58 6.08
C HIS A 301 -6.95 -21.46 5.07
N VAL A 302 -8.05 -22.09 5.53
CA VAL A 302 -8.85 -23.06 4.74
C VAL A 302 -9.32 -22.48 3.40
N GLU A 303 -9.96 -21.31 3.44
CA GLU A 303 -10.53 -20.69 2.23
C GLU A 303 -9.45 -20.31 1.21
N SER A 304 -8.28 -19.84 1.67
CA SER A 304 -7.13 -19.58 0.81
C SER A 304 -6.56 -20.85 0.20
N VAL A 305 -6.49 -21.95 0.96
CA VAL A 305 -6.05 -23.26 0.46
C VAL A 305 -7.01 -23.75 -0.62
N ASP A 306 -8.33 -23.68 -0.38
CA ASP A 306 -9.34 -24.07 -1.36
C ASP A 306 -9.28 -23.23 -2.63
N PHE A 307 -9.15 -21.91 -2.47
CA PHE A 307 -9.01 -21.02 -3.60
C PHE A 307 -7.78 -21.38 -4.44
N LEU A 308 -6.61 -21.53 -3.80
CA LEU A 308 -5.36 -21.86 -4.49
C LEU A 308 -5.43 -23.23 -5.17
N LEU A 309 -5.87 -24.29 -4.47
CA LEU A 309 -6.00 -25.64 -5.05
C LEU A 309 -6.91 -25.69 -6.29
N ASN A 310 -7.92 -24.82 -6.36
CA ASN A 310 -8.82 -24.73 -7.51
C ASN A 310 -8.23 -23.96 -8.70
N HIS A 311 -7.16 -23.19 -8.49
CA HIS A 311 -6.58 -22.30 -9.51
C HIS A 311 -5.11 -22.63 -9.85
N SER A 312 -4.46 -23.54 -9.12
CA SER A 312 -3.08 -23.95 -9.36
C SER A 312 -2.92 -25.48 -9.36
N ASN A 313 -2.61 -26.06 -10.53
CA ASN A 313 -2.48 -27.52 -10.70
C ASN A 313 -1.14 -28.08 -10.21
N MET A 314 -0.06 -27.28 -10.25
CA MET A 314 1.30 -27.74 -9.94
C MET A 314 1.69 -27.53 -8.46
N THR A 315 1.13 -26.54 -7.79
CA THR A 315 1.52 -26.17 -6.42
C THR A 315 1.20 -27.20 -5.34
N LYS A 316 0.24 -28.11 -5.58
CA LYS A 316 -0.24 -29.05 -4.56
C LYS A 316 0.86 -29.93 -3.99
N TYR A 317 1.72 -30.45 -4.87
CA TYR A 317 2.81 -31.36 -4.53
C TYR A 317 4.18 -30.69 -4.56
N ALA A 318 4.22 -29.37 -4.71
CA ALA A 318 5.46 -28.62 -4.61
C ALA A 318 6.10 -28.93 -3.24
N GLN A 319 7.42 -29.04 -3.23
CA GLN A 319 8.19 -29.31 -2.02
C GLN A 319 9.06 -28.10 -1.71
N THR A 320 9.06 -27.71 -0.44
CA THR A 320 10.03 -26.74 0.09
C THR A 320 11.46 -27.30 0.02
N LYS A 321 12.46 -26.47 0.26
CA LYS A 321 13.87 -26.93 0.39
C LYS A 321 14.08 -27.96 1.51
N GLN A 322 13.13 -28.08 2.45
CA GLN A 322 13.13 -29.09 3.51
C GLN A 322 12.43 -30.41 3.08
N GLY A 323 12.00 -30.52 1.82
CA GLY A 323 11.26 -31.67 1.30
C GLY A 323 9.79 -31.70 1.72
N LYS A 324 9.30 -30.67 2.43
CA LYS A 324 7.93 -30.64 2.96
C LYS A 324 6.94 -30.11 1.94
N THR A 325 5.80 -30.77 1.82
CA THR A 325 4.60 -30.36 1.09
C THR A 325 3.69 -29.48 1.96
N ALA A 326 2.71 -28.81 1.35
CA ALA A 326 1.69 -28.03 2.07
C ALA A 326 0.91 -28.87 3.10
N TYR A 327 0.64 -30.15 2.80
CA TYR A 327 -0.02 -31.09 3.73
C TYR A 327 0.82 -31.36 4.98
N GLU A 328 2.12 -31.61 4.78
CA GLU A 328 3.03 -31.88 5.90
C GLU A 328 3.18 -30.66 6.80
N LEU A 329 3.25 -29.45 6.22
CA LEU A 329 3.27 -28.20 6.99
C LEU A 329 1.97 -27.98 7.79
N ALA A 330 0.81 -28.26 7.19
CA ALA A 330 -0.47 -28.20 7.91
C ALA A 330 -0.53 -29.21 9.05
N THR A 331 0.04 -30.41 8.85
CA THR A 331 0.12 -31.47 9.86
C THR A 331 1.04 -31.07 11.02
N ASP A 332 2.21 -30.53 10.72
CA ASP A 332 3.19 -30.07 11.71
C ASP A 332 2.62 -28.96 12.63
N LYS A 333 1.71 -28.15 12.09
CA LYS A 333 1.01 -27.07 12.82
C LYS A 333 -0.32 -27.50 13.44
N GLY A 334 -0.78 -28.73 13.18
CA GLY A 334 -2.02 -29.26 13.74
C GLY A 334 -3.28 -28.67 13.10
N HIS A 335 -3.22 -28.17 11.87
CA HIS A 335 -4.36 -27.60 11.15
C HIS A 335 -5.23 -28.71 10.54
N SER A 336 -5.90 -29.48 11.41
CA SER A 336 -6.69 -30.66 11.01
C SER A 336 -7.79 -30.38 9.99
N ARG A 337 -8.37 -29.17 10.00
CA ARG A 337 -9.37 -28.74 9.02
C ARG A 337 -8.85 -28.75 7.58
N LEU A 338 -7.53 -28.67 7.37
CA LEU A 338 -6.91 -28.70 6.05
C LEU A 338 -6.62 -30.10 5.52
N TYR A 339 -6.66 -31.12 6.39
CA TYR A 339 -6.22 -32.47 6.01
C TYR A 339 -7.08 -33.02 4.89
N ASP A 340 -8.40 -32.89 5.02
CA ASP A 340 -9.33 -33.33 3.99
C ASP A 340 -9.09 -32.52 2.71
N HIS A 341 -9.02 -31.20 2.76
CA HIS A 341 -8.84 -30.37 1.56
C HIS A 341 -7.56 -30.69 0.77
N LEU A 342 -6.44 -30.90 1.48
CA LEU A 342 -5.16 -31.22 0.86
C LEU A 342 -5.06 -32.70 0.42
N GLN A 343 -5.75 -33.62 1.10
CA GLN A 343 -5.68 -35.07 0.84
C GLN A 343 -6.81 -35.60 -0.05
N LEU A 344 -7.99 -34.97 -0.09
CA LEU A 344 -9.24 -35.49 -0.69
C LEU A 344 -9.13 -35.68 -2.21
N GLY A 345 -8.34 -34.85 -2.89
CA GLY A 345 -7.99 -35.11 -4.29
C GLY A 345 -7.29 -36.46 -4.45
N ASP A 346 -6.34 -36.81 -3.58
CA ASP A 346 -5.53 -38.02 -3.70
C ASP A 346 -6.31 -39.26 -3.28
N THR A 347 -7.24 -39.13 -2.34
CA THR A 347 -8.13 -40.23 -1.95
C THR A 347 -9.08 -40.58 -3.09
N LEU A 348 -9.65 -39.59 -3.79
CA LEU A 348 -10.48 -39.83 -4.97
C LEU A 348 -9.66 -40.46 -6.12
N HIS A 349 -8.46 -39.95 -6.42
CA HIS A 349 -7.59 -40.56 -7.43
C HIS A 349 -7.19 -41.99 -7.07
N ARG A 350 -6.92 -42.28 -5.79
CA ARG A 350 -6.61 -43.62 -5.30
C ARG A 350 -7.80 -44.57 -5.41
N ALA A 351 -8.98 -44.13 -5.00
CA ALA A 351 -10.23 -44.88 -5.10
C ALA A 351 -10.57 -45.17 -6.57
N ALA A 352 -10.43 -44.18 -7.45
CA ALA A 352 -10.60 -44.32 -8.89
C ALA A 352 -9.61 -45.31 -9.52
N ARG A 353 -8.34 -45.24 -9.14
CA ARG A 353 -7.29 -46.18 -9.60
C ARG A 353 -7.59 -47.63 -9.18
N LYS A 354 -8.07 -47.83 -7.95
CA LYS A 354 -8.40 -49.17 -7.43
C LYS A 354 -9.76 -49.68 -7.93
N GLY A 355 -10.68 -48.79 -8.28
CA GLY A 355 -12.05 -49.11 -8.66
C GLY A 355 -13.03 -49.21 -7.48
N GLU A 356 -12.69 -48.61 -6.33
CA GLU A 356 -13.48 -48.66 -5.10
C GLU A 356 -14.68 -47.70 -5.20
N VAL A 357 -15.79 -48.17 -5.78
CA VAL A 357 -16.99 -47.36 -6.07
C VAL A 357 -17.59 -46.71 -4.80
N ALA A 358 -17.54 -47.40 -3.65
CA ALA A 358 -18.05 -46.86 -2.40
C ALA A 358 -17.25 -45.62 -1.95
N ASP A 359 -15.92 -45.71 -2.01
CA ASP A 359 -15.02 -44.62 -1.65
C ASP A 359 -15.11 -43.47 -2.67
N ILE A 360 -15.25 -43.78 -3.96
CA ILE A 360 -15.53 -42.75 -4.99
C ILE A 360 -16.82 -42.00 -4.65
N LYS A 361 -17.92 -42.70 -4.35
CA LYS A 361 -19.19 -42.07 -4.00
C LYS A 361 -19.10 -41.26 -2.70
N LYS A 362 -18.36 -41.77 -1.71
CA LYS A 362 -18.09 -41.08 -0.45
C LYS A 362 -17.32 -39.78 -0.69
N CYS A 363 -16.20 -39.84 -1.43
CA CYS A 363 -15.43 -38.66 -1.79
C CYS A 363 -16.26 -37.65 -2.60
N ILE A 364 -17.10 -38.12 -3.54
CA ILE A 364 -18.02 -37.24 -4.27
C ILE A 364 -19.04 -36.58 -3.33
N ALA A 365 -19.59 -37.32 -2.37
CA ALA A 365 -20.53 -36.79 -1.37
C ALA A 365 -19.87 -35.79 -0.42
N GLU A 366 -18.59 -35.99 -0.12
CA GLU A 366 -17.73 -35.08 0.67
C GLU A 366 -17.24 -33.87 -0.14
N GLY A 367 -17.67 -33.72 -1.40
CA GLY A 367 -17.35 -32.56 -2.24
C GLY A 367 -16.00 -32.64 -2.96
N ALA A 368 -15.41 -33.83 -3.09
CA ALA A 368 -14.15 -34.01 -3.80
C ALA A 368 -14.22 -33.46 -5.23
N ASN A 369 -13.18 -32.73 -5.64
CA ASN A 369 -13.08 -32.24 -7.00
C ASN A 369 -12.90 -33.42 -7.98
N LEU A 370 -14.01 -33.79 -8.62
CA LEU A 370 -14.11 -34.86 -9.63
C LEU A 370 -13.15 -34.71 -10.81
N ASN A 371 -12.72 -33.47 -11.10
CA ASN A 371 -11.86 -33.14 -12.23
C ASN A 371 -10.50 -32.59 -11.79
N GLY A 372 -10.16 -32.70 -10.50
CA GLY A 372 -8.84 -32.33 -9.99
C GLY A 372 -7.77 -33.16 -10.70
N LYS A 373 -6.62 -32.55 -10.99
CA LYS A 373 -5.50 -33.24 -11.62
C LYS A 373 -4.45 -33.63 -10.58
N ASP A 374 -3.85 -34.80 -10.75
CA ASP A 374 -2.68 -35.21 -9.97
C ASP A 374 -1.37 -34.71 -10.61
N GLN A 375 -0.23 -35.12 -10.05
CA GLN A 375 1.13 -34.76 -10.49
C GLN A 375 1.44 -35.07 -11.96
N ASN A 376 0.68 -35.96 -12.61
CA ASN A 376 0.84 -36.28 -14.03
C ASN A 376 -0.16 -35.52 -14.93
N GLY A 377 -0.96 -34.63 -14.35
CA GLY A 377 -2.08 -33.98 -15.04
C GLY A 377 -3.30 -34.89 -15.18
N TRP A 378 -3.30 -36.06 -14.53
CA TRP A 378 -4.37 -37.04 -14.66
C TRP A 378 -5.52 -36.70 -13.73
N THR A 379 -6.75 -36.83 -14.22
CA THR A 379 -7.95 -36.78 -13.37
C THR A 379 -8.26 -38.16 -12.77
N PRO A 380 -9.19 -38.26 -11.80
CA PRO A 380 -9.67 -39.55 -11.32
C PRO A 380 -10.20 -40.43 -12.47
N LEU A 381 -10.82 -39.82 -13.49
CA LEU A 381 -11.27 -40.51 -14.69
C LEU A 381 -10.11 -41.11 -15.47
N HIS A 382 -9.01 -40.38 -15.69
CA HIS A 382 -7.80 -40.92 -16.34
C HIS A 382 -7.25 -42.13 -15.59
N ARG A 383 -7.19 -42.08 -14.25
CA ARG A 383 -6.74 -43.20 -13.41
C ARG A 383 -7.66 -44.41 -13.52
N ALA A 384 -8.98 -44.21 -13.48
CA ALA A 384 -9.96 -45.28 -13.59
C ALA A 384 -9.95 -45.94 -14.97
N VAL A 385 -9.85 -45.14 -16.04
CA VAL A 385 -9.78 -45.63 -17.42
C VAL A 385 -8.47 -46.37 -17.68
N PHE A 386 -7.33 -45.79 -17.34
CA PHE A 386 -6.03 -46.45 -17.51
C PHE A 386 -5.96 -47.82 -16.80
N LYS A 387 -6.64 -47.97 -15.66
CA LYS A 387 -6.72 -49.24 -14.91
C LYS A 387 -7.90 -50.14 -15.29
N GLY A 388 -8.73 -49.76 -16.27
CA GLY A 388 -9.83 -50.59 -16.79
C GLY A 388 -10.99 -50.76 -15.82
N LYS A 389 -11.20 -49.80 -14.90
CA LYS A 389 -12.22 -49.88 -13.86
C LYS A 389 -13.56 -49.34 -14.38
N ILE A 390 -14.25 -50.15 -15.18
CA ILE A 390 -15.51 -49.78 -15.86
C ILE A 390 -16.55 -49.17 -14.90
N GLU A 391 -16.80 -49.80 -13.74
CA GLU A 391 -17.81 -49.32 -12.79
C GLU A 391 -17.41 -47.99 -12.13
N ALA A 392 -16.11 -47.78 -11.84
CA ALA A 392 -15.62 -46.50 -11.36
C ALA A 392 -15.77 -45.40 -12.43
N VAL A 393 -15.48 -45.73 -13.69
CA VAL A 393 -15.67 -44.80 -14.82
C VAL A 393 -17.15 -44.42 -14.98
N LYS A 394 -18.07 -45.40 -14.97
CA LYS A 394 -19.51 -45.13 -15.03
C LYS A 394 -19.97 -44.21 -13.90
N VAL A 395 -19.48 -44.44 -12.68
CA VAL A 395 -19.83 -43.62 -11.51
C VAL A 395 -19.27 -42.21 -11.66
N LEU A 396 -18.00 -42.05 -12.02
CA LEU A 396 -17.37 -40.74 -12.23
C LEU A 396 -18.09 -39.96 -13.34
N VAL A 397 -18.38 -40.58 -14.48
CA VAL A 397 -19.09 -39.94 -15.60
C VAL A 397 -20.53 -39.58 -15.21
N LYS A 398 -21.25 -40.47 -14.52
CA LYS A 398 -22.60 -40.20 -14.03
C LYS A 398 -22.67 -38.99 -13.09
N HIS A 399 -21.61 -38.75 -12.30
CA HIS A 399 -21.53 -37.62 -11.37
C HIS A 399 -20.85 -36.39 -12.01
N GLY A 400 -20.64 -36.35 -13.32
CA GLY A 400 -20.20 -35.15 -14.04
C GLY A 400 -18.68 -35.03 -14.25
N ALA A 401 -17.93 -36.14 -14.25
CA ALA A 401 -16.54 -36.13 -14.68
C ALA A 401 -16.43 -35.70 -16.16
N LYS A 402 -15.59 -34.69 -16.44
CA LYS A 402 -15.36 -34.16 -17.78
C LYS A 402 -14.55 -35.16 -18.60
N LEU A 403 -15.06 -35.51 -19.78
CA LEU A 403 -14.44 -36.50 -20.68
C LEU A 403 -13.28 -35.93 -21.52
N ASP A 404 -13.33 -34.62 -21.80
CA ASP A 404 -12.40 -33.93 -22.72
C ASP A 404 -11.21 -33.28 -22.01
N VAL A 405 -10.95 -33.63 -20.75
CA VAL A 405 -9.77 -33.11 -20.02
C VAL A 405 -8.52 -33.81 -20.55
N VAL A 406 -7.47 -33.03 -20.83
CA VAL A 406 -6.15 -33.55 -21.23
C VAL A 406 -5.16 -33.52 -20.08
N ASP A 407 -4.28 -34.53 -20.02
CA ASP A 407 -3.12 -34.53 -19.15
C ASP A 407 -1.98 -33.63 -19.68
N TYR A 408 -0.82 -33.63 -19.00
CA TYR A 408 0.33 -32.82 -19.41
C TYR A 408 0.99 -33.30 -20.72
N CYS A 409 0.71 -34.53 -21.14
CA CYS A 409 1.16 -35.09 -22.41
C CYS A 409 0.12 -34.90 -23.54
N GLY A 410 -1.01 -34.23 -23.27
CA GLY A 410 -2.10 -34.01 -24.23
C GLY A 410 -3.03 -35.20 -24.41
N TYR A 411 -2.97 -36.22 -23.55
CA TYR A 411 -3.84 -37.40 -23.60
C TYR A 411 -5.16 -37.15 -22.88
N MET A 412 -6.26 -37.50 -23.54
CA MET A 412 -7.59 -37.60 -22.92
C MET A 412 -7.78 -39.00 -22.34
N ALA A 413 -8.78 -39.15 -21.47
CA ALA A 413 -9.19 -40.44 -20.95
C ALA A 413 -9.50 -41.46 -22.08
N LEU A 414 -10.10 -41.02 -23.19
CA LEU A 414 -10.34 -41.88 -24.36
C LEU A 414 -9.04 -42.39 -25.02
N HIS A 415 -8.00 -41.57 -25.11
CA HIS A 415 -6.71 -42.00 -25.66
C HIS A 415 -6.09 -43.12 -24.80
N LEU A 416 -6.18 -42.98 -23.47
CA LEU A 416 -5.72 -44.02 -22.54
C LEU A 416 -6.51 -45.32 -22.68
N ALA A 417 -7.83 -45.26 -22.89
CA ALA A 417 -8.65 -46.45 -23.13
C ALA A 417 -8.22 -47.20 -24.40
N LEU A 418 -7.94 -46.46 -25.47
CA LEU A 418 -7.50 -47.01 -26.75
C LEU A 418 -6.10 -47.62 -26.66
N GLU A 419 -5.16 -46.93 -26.01
CA GLU A 419 -3.78 -47.40 -25.81
C GLU A 419 -3.74 -48.65 -24.93
N ALA A 420 -4.56 -48.70 -23.89
CA ALA A 420 -4.68 -49.88 -23.02
C ALA A 420 -5.49 -51.04 -23.65
N GLY A 421 -5.98 -50.90 -24.88
CA GLY A 421 -6.75 -51.94 -25.59
C GLY A 421 -8.15 -52.19 -25.05
N GLN A 422 -8.72 -51.27 -24.26
CA GLN A 422 -9.98 -51.46 -23.54
C GLN A 422 -11.18 -51.02 -24.40
N LYS A 423 -11.55 -51.87 -25.37
CA LYS A 423 -12.61 -51.59 -26.36
C LYS A 423 -13.94 -51.19 -25.72
N ASP A 424 -14.39 -51.89 -24.68
CA ASP A 424 -15.68 -51.62 -24.01
C ASP A 424 -15.70 -50.26 -23.29
N LEU A 425 -14.55 -49.83 -22.77
CA LEU A 425 -14.42 -48.52 -22.12
C LEU A 425 -14.33 -47.40 -23.15
N ALA A 426 -13.62 -47.62 -24.25
CA ALA A 426 -13.55 -46.68 -25.36
C ALA A 426 -14.93 -46.47 -26.00
N THR A 427 -15.69 -47.55 -26.26
CA THR A 427 -17.06 -47.45 -26.78
C THR A 427 -18.00 -46.76 -25.80
N TYR A 428 -17.87 -47.05 -24.50
CA TYR A 428 -18.65 -46.35 -23.47
C TYR A 428 -18.34 -44.85 -23.43
N LEU A 429 -17.06 -44.44 -23.42
CA LEU A 429 -16.67 -43.03 -23.39
C LEU A 429 -17.13 -42.27 -24.64
N VAL A 430 -17.03 -42.89 -25.82
CA VAL A 430 -17.57 -42.33 -27.08
C VAL A 430 -19.08 -42.20 -27.01
N ALA A 431 -19.79 -43.20 -26.49
CA ALA A 431 -21.24 -43.14 -26.30
C ALA A 431 -21.69 -42.04 -25.32
N GLN A 432 -20.84 -41.70 -24.34
CA GLN A 432 -21.05 -40.58 -23.40
C GLN A 432 -20.62 -39.22 -23.97
N GLY A 433 -20.17 -39.16 -25.23
CA GLY A 433 -19.88 -37.91 -25.93
C GLY A 433 -18.44 -37.41 -25.82
N ALA A 434 -17.47 -38.27 -25.46
CA ALA A 434 -16.04 -37.90 -25.49
C ALA A 434 -15.61 -37.49 -26.91
N LYS A 435 -14.94 -36.35 -27.05
CA LYS A 435 -14.45 -35.90 -28.36
C LYS A 435 -13.36 -36.84 -28.88
N ILE A 436 -13.50 -37.28 -30.13
CA ILE A 436 -12.50 -38.09 -30.82
C ILE A 436 -11.50 -37.14 -31.47
N ASN A 437 -10.31 -36.97 -30.87
CA ASN A 437 -9.24 -36.15 -31.44
C ASN A 437 -8.01 -37.00 -31.77
N LEU A 438 -7.99 -37.58 -32.97
CA LEU A 438 -6.93 -38.47 -33.45
C LEU A 438 -5.54 -37.80 -33.62
N LYS A 439 -5.40 -36.49 -33.37
CA LYS A 439 -4.14 -35.74 -33.61
C LYS A 439 -3.00 -36.07 -32.63
N SER A 440 -3.23 -36.74 -31.50
CA SER A 440 -2.16 -37.07 -30.54
C SER A 440 -1.38 -38.34 -30.88
N PHE A 441 -1.81 -39.14 -31.88
CA PHE A 441 -1.05 -40.30 -32.38
C PHE A 441 0.13 -39.91 -33.30
N LYS A 442 0.74 -38.75 -33.09
CA LYS A 442 2.00 -38.40 -33.76
C LYS A 442 3.14 -39.22 -33.14
N THR A 443 3.42 -40.34 -33.80
CA THR A 443 4.74 -40.96 -34.01
C THR A 443 5.79 -40.68 -32.95
N LYS A 444 6.10 -41.73 -32.17
CA LYS A 444 7.36 -41.99 -31.46
C LYS A 444 8.54 -41.13 -31.96
N GLU A 445 8.81 -40.03 -31.28
CA GLU A 445 10.17 -39.54 -31.08
C GLU A 445 10.43 -39.50 -29.59
N ALA A 446 11.54 -40.11 -29.20
CA ALA A 446 11.87 -40.52 -27.86
C ALA A 446 11.93 -39.34 -26.88
N VAL A 447 11.08 -39.39 -25.86
CA VAL A 447 11.45 -38.92 -24.52
C VAL A 447 11.28 -40.14 -23.63
N SER A 448 12.40 -40.68 -23.14
CA SER A 448 12.43 -41.80 -22.22
C SER A 448 11.73 -41.41 -20.92
N CYS A 449 10.51 -41.89 -20.72
CA CYS A 449 9.93 -41.98 -19.39
C CYS A 449 10.24 -43.39 -18.89
N ASP A 450 11.31 -43.52 -18.10
CA ASP A 450 11.70 -44.74 -17.40
C ASP A 450 10.58 -45.19 -16.46
N LEU A 451 9.78 -46.16 -16.89
CA LEU A 451 8.91 -46.97 -16.04
C LEU A 451 9.02 -48.43 -16.49
N ASP A 452 10.25 -48.95 -16.44
CA ASP A 452 10.50 -50.39 -16.44
C ASP A 452 10.04 -50.98 -15.10
N ASN A 453 8.92 -51.69 -15.12
CA ASN A 453 8.80 -53.05 -14.58
C ASN A 453 7.33 -53.50 -14.52
N HIS A 454 6.88 -54.20 -15.57
CA HIS A 454 6.36 -55.58 -15.48
C HIS A 454 5.91 -56.03 -16.86
N HIS A 455 6.60 -57.04 -17.39
CA HIS A 455 6.35 -57.69 -18.67
C HIS A 455 4.89 -58.11 -18.85
N SER A 456 4.34 -57.89 -20.05
CA SER A 456 4.17 -58.92 -21.09
C SER A 456 2.91 -58.68 -21.94
N HIS A 457 3.08 -58.92 -23.24
CA HIS A 457 2.07 -59.20 -24.26
C HIS A 457 1.26 -58.06 -24.91
N LEU A 458 1.56 -57.89 -26.22
CA LEU A 458 0.61 -57.80 -27.36
C LEU A 458 -0.15 -56.46 -27.50
N HIS A 459 -0.48 -55.92 -28.67
CA HIS A 459 -0.39 -56.32 -30.07
C HIS A 459 -0.58 -55.00 -30.87
N THR A 460 0.15 -54.81 -31.97
CA THR A 460 -0.21 -53.82 -33.00
C THR A 460 -1.60 -54.16 -33.56
N TYR A 461 -2.62 -53.37 -33.20
CA TYR A 461 -3.93 -53.44 -33.83
C TYR A 461 -4.07 -52.30 -34.84
N ASN A 462 -4.02 -52.66 -36.12
CA ASN A 462 -4.60 -51.85 -37.18
C ASN A 462 -6.12 -51.94 -37.07
N PHE A 463 -6.78 -50.82 -36.77
CA PHE A 463 -8.22 -50.71 -36.98
C PHE A 463 -8.45 -50.28 -38.44
N VAL A 464 -9.04 -51.18 -39.23
CA VAL A 464 -9.72 -50.84 -40.48
C VAL A 464 -11.14 -50.45 -40.08
N TYR A 465 -11.59 -49.30 -40.61
CA TYR A 465 -12.88 -48.67 -40.36
C TYR A 465 -14.08 -49.58 -40.66
#